data_AF-A0ABD5XVA2-F1
#
_entry.id   AF-A0ABD5XVA2-F1
#
_cell.length_a   1.000
_cell.length_b   1.000
_cell.length_c   1.000
_cell.angle_alpha   90.00
_cell.angle_beta   90.00
_cell.angle_gamma   90.00
#
_symmetry.space_group_name_H-M   'P 1'
#
loop_
_entity.id
_entity.type
_entity.pdbx_description
1 polymer ?
#
loop_
_entity_poly.entity_id
_entity_poly.type
_entity_poly.pdbx_seq_one_letter_code
_entity_poly.pdbx_strand_id
1 'polypeptide(L)'
;MLSGTREIGRMGNGATRAVTVSIDVPADIAGGTHRIPVLVEYRDEDDRDEVVSRTVYATVRVQDRARFAVESVEAAAPVGGSGAVDVTIRNVGEEPATNAVLAFQSANSDLTFGQSATARRFVGGLAPNETRTVTVDATLSETAETREYAVDATVEYETVDGASAASRTLSFGVTPSPSRRSTSRASRARCASARRGSSPAP
;
A
#
# COMPACT_ATOMS: atom_id res chain seq x y z
N MET A 1 -15.69 -6.06 -9.98
CA MET A 1 -15.98 -5.20 -11.15
C MET A 1 -17.04 -4.21 -10.75
N LEU A 2 -16.77 -2.91 -10.92
CA LEU A 2 -17.80 -1.87 -10.75
C LEU A 2 -18.66 -1.88 -12.02
N SER A 3 -19.83 -2.51 -11.95
CA SER A 3 -20.88 -2.33 -12.95
C SER A 3 -21.61 -1.02 -12.64
N GLY A 4 -21.66 -0.10 -13.58
CA GLY A 4 -22.44 1.12 -13.47
C GLY A 4 -23.31 1.29 -14.72
N THR A 5 -24.61 1.51 -14.51
CA THR A 5 -25.52 1.88 -15.59
C THR A 5 -25.55 3.40 -15.71
N ARG A 6 -25.48 3.92 -16.94
CA ARG A 6 -25.59 5.36 -17.18
C ARG A 6 -26.60 5.64 -18.27
N GLU A 7 -27.62 6.41 -17.92
CA GLU A 7 -28.64 6.83 -18.86
C GLU A 7 -28.12 7.97 -19.74
N ILE A 8 -28.12 7.74 -21.06
CA ILE A 8 -27.72 8.74 -22.07
C ILE A 8 -28.91 9.61 -22.49
N GLY A 9 -30.15 9.23 -22.15
CA GLY A 9 -31.37 9.94 -22.53
C GLY A 9 -31.63 9.93 -24.03
N ARG A 10 -32.60 10.73 -24.49
CA ARG A 10 -32.99 10.79 -25.90
C ARG A 10 -31.87 11.41 -26.75
N MET A 11 -31.52 10.76 -27.84
CA MET A 11 -30.59 11.28 -28.84
C MET A 11 -31.34 11.60 -30.14
N GLY A 12 -31.11 12.78 -30.70
CA GLY A 12 -31.64 13.14 -32.03
C GLY A 12 -30.82 12.49 -33.15
N ASN A 13 -31.35 12.51 -34.37
CA ASN A 13 -30.66 11.99 -35.54
C ASN A 13 -29.27 12.63 -35.73
N GLY A 14 -28.24 11.80 -35.83
CA GLY A 14 -26.84 12.23 -35.95
C GLY A 14 -26.21 12.80 -34.68
N ALA A 15 -26.93 12.84 -33.55
CA ALA A 15 -26.38 13.32 -32.28
C ALA A 15 -25.31 12.36 -31.75
N THR A 16 -24.19 12.92 -31.29
CA THR A 16 -23.12 12.16 -30.64
C THR A 16 -22.99 12.62 -29.19
N ARG A 17 -22.92 11.67 -28.25
CA ARG A 17 -22.73 11.97 -26.82
C ARG A 17 -21.59 11.13 -26.26
N ALA A 18 -20.60 11.79 -25.68
CA ALA A 18 -19.49 11.12 -25.01
C ALA A 18 -19.91 10.66 -23.61
N VAL A 19 -19.54 9.44 -23.24
CA VAL A 19 -19.73 8.89 -21.90
C VAL A 19 -18.39 8.41 -21.37
N THR A 20 -18.01 8.90 -20.19
CA THR A 20 -16.81 8.44 -19.48
C THR A 20 -17.20 7.36 -18.49
N VAL A 21 -16.50 6.23 -18.56
CA VAL A 21 -16.62 5.12 -17.63
C VAL A 21 -15.25 4.92 -16.97
N SER A 22 -15.22 4.90 -15.65
CA SER A 22 -14.02 4.58 -14.87
C SER A 22 -13.99 3.08 -14.60
N ILE A 23 -12.84 2.45 -14.82
CA ILE A 23 -12.67 1.01 -14.66
C ILE A 23 -11.46 0.77 -13.78
N ASP A 24 -11.68 0.12 -12.64
CA ASP A 24 -10.59 -0.35 -11.79
C ASP A 24 -10.02 -1.67 -12.35
N VAL A 25 -8.77 -1.62 -12.77
CA VAL A 25 -8.04 -2.79 -13.27
C VAL A 25 -7.38 -3.49 -12.08
N PRO A 26 -7.71 -4.78 -11.83
CA PRO A 26 -7.13 -5.51 -10.72
C PRO A 26 -5.62 -5.73 -10.91
N ALA A 27 -4.90 -5.81 -9.81
CA ALA A 27 -3.43 -5.82 -9.78
C ALA A 27 -2.80 -7.07 -10.41
N ASP A 28 -3.53 -8.17 -10.33
CA ASP A 28 -3.17 -9.55 -10.67
C ASP A 28 -3.74 -9.98 -12.03
N ILE A 29 -4.34 -9.06 -12.78
CA ILE A 29 -4.85 -9.36 -14.12
C ILE A 29 -3.71 -9.83 -15.03
N ALA A 30 -3.91 -10.92 -15.77
CA ALA A 30 -2.92 -11.40 -16.72
C ALA A 30 -2.53 -10.32 -17.74
N GLY A 31 -1.31 -10.45 -18.27
CA GLY A 31 -0.84 -9.65 -19.38
C GLY A 31 -1.74 -9.73 -20.62
N GLY A 32 -1.51 -8.84 -21.58
CA GLY A 32 -2.17 -8.89 -22.88
C GLY A 32 -3.48 -8.09 -23.02
N THR A 33 -4.30 -8.52 -23.97
CA THR A 33 -5.45 -7.73 -24.46
C THR A 33 -6.76 -8.23 -23.86
N HIS A 34 -7.44 -7.35 -23.12
CA HIS A 34 -8.69 -7.63 -22.45
C HIS A 34 -9.85 -6.92 -23.16
N ARG A 35 -10.97 -7.63 -23.33
CA ARG A 35 -12.20 -7.09 -23.92
C ARG A 35 -13.23 -6.85 -22.84
N ILE A 36 -13.69 -5.61 -22.73
CA ILE A 36 -14.69 -5.19 -21.76
C ILE A 36 -16.03 -5.09 -22.49
N PRO A 37 -17.02 -5.94 -22.17
CA PRO A 37 -18.34 -5.86 -22.76
C PRO A 37 -19.09 -4.64 -22.22
N VAL A 38 -19.58 -3.81 -23.12
CA VAL A 38 -20.44 -2.66 -22.82
C VAL A 38 -21.80 -2.98 -23.43
N LEU A 39 -22.77 -3.23 -22.56
CA LEU A 39 -24.16 -3.42 -22.98
C LEU A 39 -24.78 -2.05 -23.25
N VAL A 40 -25.29 -1.87 -24.45
CA VAL A 40 -26.04 -0.68 -24.87
C VAL A 40 -27.47 -1.12 -25.11
N GLU A 41 -28.39 -0.54 -24.36
CA GLU A 41 -29.82 -0.74 -24.52
C GLU A 41 -30.43 0.57 -25.06
N TYR A 42 -31.22 0.47 -26.13
CA TYR A 42 -31.91 1.61 -26.70
C TYR A 42 -33.28 1.20 -27.23
N ARG A 43 -34.18 2.18 -27.35
CA ARG A 43 -35.49 2.04 -27.99
C ARG A 43 -35.50 2.94 -29.22
N ASP A 44 -35.89 2.39 -30.36
CA ASP A 44 -36.09 3.15 -31.59
C ASP A 44 -37.49 3.79 -31.61
N GLU A 45 -37.67 4.88 -32.35
CA GLU A 45 -38.97 5.56 -32.46
C GLU A 45 -39.99 4.75 -33.28
N ASP A 46 -39.49 3.87 -34.17
CA ASP A 46 -40.31 3.02 -35.05
C ASP A 46 -40.88 1.77 -34.34
N ASP A 47 -40.15 1.22 -33.36
CA ASP A 47 -40.53 0.02 -32.60
C ASP A 47 -40.92 0.38 -31.16
N ARG A 48 -42.17 0.81 -30.98
CA ARG A 48 -42.63 1.49 -29.75
C ARG A 48 -42.56 0.65 -28.46
N ASP A 49 -42.37 -0.66 -28.53
CA ASP A 49 -42.36 -1.55 -27.36
C ASP A 49 -41.12 -2.46 -27.22
N GLU A 50 -40.17 -2.44 -28.15
CA GLU A 50 -38.99 -3.32 -28.09
C GLU A 50 -37.74 -2.57 -27.60
N VAL A 51 -37.05 -3.16 -26.62
CA VAL A 51 -35.73 -2.70 -26.19
C VAL A 51 -34.68 -3.49 -26.97
N VAL A 52 -33.91 -2.80 -27.78
CA VAL A 52 -32.81 -3.40 -28.54
C VAL A 52 -31.56 -3.39 -27.68
N SER A 53 -31.00 -4.57 -27.45
CA SER A 53 -29.73 -4.76 -26.74
C SER A 53 -28.59 -5.00 -27.73
N ARG A 54 -27.50 -4.25 -27.58
CA ARG A 54 -26.26 -4.45 -28.34
C ARG A 54 -25.07 -4.45 -27.40
N THR A 55 -24.25 -5.49 -27.46
CA THR A 55 -22.95 -5.49 -26.80
C THR A 55 -21.89 -4.93 -27.73
N VAL A 56 -21.24 -3.84 -27.31
CA VAL A 56 -20.00 -3.35 -27.92
C VAL A 56 -18.84 -3.70 -27.02
N TYR A 57 -17.63 -3.77 -27.57
CA TYR A 57 -16.46 -4.17 -26.80
C TYR A 57 -15.42 -3.05 -26.80
N ALA A 58 -15.06 -2.60 -25.61
CA ALA A 58 -13.87 -1.78 -25.42
C ALA A 58 -12.66 -2.70 -25.28
N THR A 59 -11.54 -2.35 -25.93
CA THR A 59 -10.30 -3.13 -25.87
C THR A 59 -9.30 -2.39 -25.01
N VAL A 60 -8.75 -3.07 -24.00
CA VAL A 60 -7.72 -2.54 -23.11
C VAL A 60 -6.50 -3.45 -23.20
N ARG A 61 -5.33 -2.88 -23.45
CA ARG A 61 -4.07 -3.63 -23.45
C ARG A 61 -3.35 -3.41 -22.12
N VAL A 62 -3.20 -4.48 -21.36
CA VAL A 62 -2.32 -4.54 -20.20
C VAL A 62 -0.94 -4.94 -20.71
N GLN A 63 0.08 -4.15 -20.39
CA GLN A 63 1.45 -4.49 -20.75
C GLN A 63 1.93 -5.65 -19.88
N ASP A 64 2.64 -6.58 -20.49
CA ASP A 64 3.36 -7.67 -19.82
C ASP A 64 4.58 -7.02 -19.18
N ARG A 65 4.62 -7.04 -17.84
CA ARG A 65 5.68 -6.44 -17.03
C ARG A 65 5.61 -6.95 -15.60
N ALA A 66 6.64 -6.70 -14.82
CA ALA A 66 6.60 -6.93 -13.39
C ALA A 66 5.53 -6.03 -12.75
N ARG A 67 4.72 -6.63 -11.87
CA ARG A 67 3.67 -5.93 -11.11
C ARG A 67 3.76 -6.42 -9.68
N PHE A 68 3.45 -5.55 -8.73
CA PHE A 68 3.69 -5.86 -7.33
C PHE A 68 2.42 -5.72 -6.51
N ALA A 69 2.31 -6.56 -5.50
CA ALA A 69 1.30 -6.49 -4.44
C ALA A 69 1.99 -6.63 -3.09
N VAL A 70 1.45 -5.95 -2.08
CA VAL A 70 1.85 -6.16 -0.68
C VAL A 70 1.03 -7.34 -0.15
N GLU A 71 1.71 -8.40 0.29
CA GLU A 71 1.07 -9.60 0.83
C GLU A 71 0.89 -9.51 2.36
N SER A 72 1.87 -8.94 3.07
CA SER A 72 1.77 -8.74 4.53
C SER A 72 2.60 -7.55 5.01
N VAL A 73 2.18 -7.00 6.15
CA VAL A 73 2.87 -5.92 6.85
C VAL A 73 2.87 -6.26 8.34
N GLU A 74 4.05 -6.34 8.94
CA GLU A 74 4.22 -6.58 10.38
C GLU A 74 5.03 -5.44 10.98
N ALA A 75 4.54 -4.85 12.08
CA ALA A 75 5.16 -3.68 12.67
C ALA A 75 5.47 -3.90 14.16
N ALA A 76 6.72 -3.63 14.53
CA ALA A 76 7.22 -3.71 15.90
C ALA A 76 7.45 -2.33 16.53
N ALA A 77 7.18 -1.23 15.81
CA ALA A 77 7.36 0.13 16.30
C ALA A 77 6.23 0.54 17.26
N PRO A 78 6.50 0.87 18.53
CA PRO A 78 5.49 1.39 19.45
C PRO A 78 5.29 2.90 19.29
N VAL A 79 4.15 3.42 19.74
CA VAL A 79 3.93 4.88 19.88
C VAL A 79 5.03 5.50 20.75
N GLY A 80 5.61 6.62 20.30
CA GLY A 80 6.72 7.30 20.97
C GLY A 80 8.07 6.57 20.89
N GLY A 81 8.20 5.57 20.01
CA GLY A 81 9.43 4.81 19.85
C GLY A 81 9.72 4.41 18.42
N SER A 82 10.84 3.72 18.25
CA SER A 82 11.28 3.16 16.97
C SER A 82 11.19 1.64 16.98
N GLY A 83 10.95 1.05 15.81
CA GLY A 83 10.98 -0.39 15.61
C GLY A 83 10.94 -0.78 14.14
N ALA A 84 11.19 -2.05 13.87
CA ALA A 84 11.15 -2.60 12.52
C ALA A 84 9.73 -2.69 11.98
N VAL A 85 9.57 -2.44 10.69
CA VAL A 85 8.39 -2.75 9.88
C VAL A 85 8.82 -3.68 8.76
N ASP A 86 8.29 -4.89 8.78
CA ASP A 86 8.52 -5.91 7.78
C ASP A 86 7.40 -5.87 6.75
N VAL A 87 7.76 -5.58 5.50
CA VAL A 87 6.83 -5.49 4.37
C VAL A 87 7.14 -6.60 3.40
N THR A 88 6.17 -7.48 3.19
CA THR A 88 6.27 -8.60 2.26
C THR A 88 5.63 -8.22 0.94
N ILE A 89 6.44 -8.16 -0.11
CA ILE A 89 6.01 -7.85 -1.47
C ILE A 89 6.08 -9.10 -2.36
N ARG A 90 5.14 -9.23 -3.29
CA ARG A 90 5.14 -10.28 -4.30
C ARG A 90 5.09 -9.70 -5.70
N ASN A 91 5.85 -10.30 -6.62
CA ASN A 91 5.67 -10.05 -8.05
C ASN A 91 4.46 -10.84 -8.58
N VAL A 92 3.36 -10.15 -8.85
CA VAL A 92 2.13 -10.66 -9.48
C VAL A 92 2.10 -10.39 -10.99
N GLY A 93 3.21 -9.91 -11.54
CA GLY A 93 3.44 -9.77 -12.97
C GLY A 93 3.91 -11.07 -13.62
N GLU A 94 4.01 -11.05 -14.94
CA GLU A 94 4.47 -12.18 -15.76
C GLU A 94 5.96 -12.08 -16.12
N GLU A 95 6.57 -10.92 -15.87
CA GLU A 95 8.00 -10.69 -16.11
C GLU A 95 8.78 -10.56 -14.81
N PRO A 96 10.06 -10.97 -14.78
CA PRO A 96 10.93 -10.74 -13.65
C PRO A 96 11.28 -9.24 -13.52
N ALA A 97 11.46 -8.81 -12.28
CA ALA A 97 12.07 -7.52 -11.97
C ALA A 97 13.51 -7.74 -11.53
N THR A 98 14.44 -6.96 -12.05
CA THR A 98 15.84 -6.99 -11.63
C THR A 98 16.24 -5.68 -10.98
N ASN A 99 17.27 -5.70 -10.13
CA ASN A 99 17.77 -4.53 -9.41
C ASN A 99 16.67 -3.72 -8.70
N ALA A 100 15.69 -4.43 -8.11
CA ALA A 100 14.53 -3.81 -7.51
C ALA A 100 14.89 -3.09 -6.21
N VAL A 101 14.38 -1.87 -6.06
CA VAL A 101 14.47 -1.01 -4.88
C VAL A 101 13.05 -0.65 -4.46
N LEU A 102 12.76 -0.88 -3.18
CA LEU A 102 11.49 -0.48 -2.58
C LEU A 102 11.68 0.91 -1.95
N ALA A 103 10.98 1.90 -2.49
CA ALA A 103 10.95 3.27 -2.00
C ALA A 103 9.66 3.49 -1.19
N PHE A 104 9.81 3.87 0.07
CA PHE A 104 8.72 4.13 1.00
C PHE A 104 8.53 5.63 1.20
N GLN A 105 7.28 6.03 1.39
CA GLN A 105 6.88 7.37 1.76
C GLN A 105 5.77 7.30 2.80
N SER A 106 5.98 7.95 3.93
CA SER A 106 4.92 8.12 4.92
C SER A 106 3.94 9.18 4.44
N ALA A 107 2.63 8.89 4.55
CA ALA A 107 1.58 9.86 4.31
C ALA A 107 1.26 10.71 5.56
N ASN A 108 1.94 10.47 6.68
CA ASN A 108 1.65 11.10 7.97
C ASN A 108 2.92 11.55 8.70
N SER A 109 2.93 12.75 9.28
CA SER A 109 4.10 13.29 9.98
C SER A 109 4.46 12.53 11.26
N ASP A 110 3.49 11.84 11.86
CA ASP A 110 3.68 11.07 13.09
C ASP A 110 4.45 9.76 12.87
N LEU A 111 4.52 9.26 11.63
CA LEU A 111 5.29 8.07 11.26
C LEU A 111 6.41 8.50 10.31
N THR A 112 7.65 8.24 10.68
CA THR A 112 8.84 8.53 9.88
C THR A 112 9.73 7.31 9.76
N PHE A 113 10.62 7.31 8.79
CA PHE A 113 11.67 6.31 8.65
C PHE A 113 13.00 6.93 9.09
N GLY A 114 13.41 6.63 10.32
CA GLY A 114 14.54 7.29 10.95
C GLY A 114 14.27 8.77 11.25
N GLN A 115 14.78 9.67 10.40
CA GLN A 115 14.62 11.13 10.51
C GLN A 115 13.95 11.75 9.27
N SER A 116 13.44 10.92 8.37
CA SER A 116 12.86 11.35 7.09
C SER A 116 11.47 10.74 6.91
N ALA A 117 10.61 11.40 6.14
CA ALA A 117 9.33 10.82 5.71
C ALA A 117 9.51 9.73 4.65
N THR A 118 10.74 9.50 4.17
CA THR A 118 11.05 8.56 3.09
C THR A 118 12.17 7.60 3.46
N ALA A 119 12.13 6.40 2.91
CA ALA A 119 13.21 5.43 3.00
C ALA A 119 13.33 4.62 1.72
N ARG A 120 14.49 4.04 1.49
CA ARG A 120 14.74 3.11 0.37
C ARG A 120 15.39 1.86 0.88
N ARG A 121 15.04 0.72 0.30
CA ARG A 121 15.63 -0.58 0.60
C ARG A 121 15.85 -1.36 -0.68
N PHE A 122 17.05 -1.93 -0.82
CA PHE A 122 17.37 -2.79 -1.94
C PHE A 122 16.71 -4.15 -1.74
N VAL A 123 16.05 -4.66 -2.78
CA VAL A 123 15.36 -5.96 -2.76
C VAL A 123 16.06 -6.97 -3.67
N GLY A 124 16.63 -6.51 -4.80
CA GLY A 124 17.33 -7.35 -5.75
C GLY A 124 16.41 -7.88 -6.86
N GLY A 125 16.57 -9.15 -7.25
CA GLY A 125 15.73 -9.77 -8.26
C GLY A 125 14.44 -10.35 -7.67
N LEU A 126 13.31 -10.17 -8.37
CA LEU A 126 12.04 -10.85 -8.08
C LEU A 126 11.50 -11.51 -9.35
N ALA A 127 11.54 -12.84 -9.40
CA ALA A 127 10.89 -13.61 -10.46
C ALA A 127 9.35 -13.51 -10.37
N PRO A 128 8.62 -13.87 -11.45
CA PRO A 128 7.16 -13.99 -11.39
C PRO A 128 6.72 -14.91 -10.24
N ASN A 129 5.73 -14.48 -9.47
CA ASN A 129 5.23 -15.13 -8.25
C ASN A 129 6.21 -15.24 -7.08
N GLU A 130 7.43 -14.67 -7.17
CA GLU A 130 8.34 -14.63 -6.04
C GLU A 130 7.90 -13.57 -5.02
N THR A 131 8.03 -13.94 -3.74
CA THR A 131 7.76 -13.07 -2.60
C THR A 131 9.06 -12.74 -1.88
N ARG A 132 9.20 -11.48 -1.45
CA ARG A 132 10.34 -10.99 -0.65
C ARG A 132 9.87 -10.11 0.49
N THR A 133 10.41 -10.34 1.68
CA THR A 133 10.21 -9.49 2.85
C THR A 133 11.34 -8.48 2.96
N VAL A 134 10.99 -7.23 3.16
CA VAL A 134 11.89 -6.09 3.29
C VAL A 134 11.64 -5.40 4.61
N THR A 135 12.70 -5.23 5.41
CA THR A 135 12.63 -4.56 6.71
C THR A 135 13.03 -3.08 6.59
N VAL A 136 12.21 -2.20 7.16
CA VAL A 136 12.50 -0.77 7.29
C VAL A 136 12.27 -0.33 8.74
N ASP A 137 13.16 0.52 9.27
CA ASP A 137 12.99 1.08 10.60
C ASP A 137 12.01 2.26 10.55
N ALA A 138 10.97 2.20 11.37
CA ALA A 138 10.00 3.27 11.53
C ALA A 138 10.07 3.86 12.94
N THR A 139 9.81 5.16 13.05
CA THR A 139 9.71 5.91 14.29
C THR A 139 8.33 6.54 14.36
N LEU A 140 7.61 6.31 15.45
CA LEU A 140 6.34 6.96 15.75
C LEU A 140 6.53 8.06 16.79
N SER A 141 5.91 9.22 16.55
CA SER A 141 5.89 10.34 17.49
C SER A 141 5.31 9.94 18.86
N GLU A 142 5.70 10.64 19.93
CA GLU A 142 5.09 10.49 21.26
C GLU A 142 3.62 10.93 21.27
N THR A 143 3.23 11.81 20.34
CA THR A 143 1.85 12.27 20.15
C THR A 143 1.05 11.38 19.19
N ALA A 144 1.67 10.32 18.66
CA ALA A 144 1.00 9.40 17.76
C ALA A 144 -0.15 8.68 18.50
N GLU A 145 -1.26 8.49 17.81
CA GLU A 145 -2.39 7.73 18.30
C GLU A 145 -2.21 6.24 17.96
N THR A 146 -2.82 5.35 18.75
CA THR A 146 -2.86 3.92 18.40
C THR A 146 -3.90 3.69 17.31
N ARG A 147 -3.50 3.94 16.07
CA ARG A 147 -4.30 3.73 14.85
C ARG A 147 -3.42 3.27 13.70
N GLU A 148 -4.05 2.87 12.61
CA GLU A 148 -3.32 2.49 11.39
C GLU A 148 -2.83 3.75 10.65
N TYR A 149 -1.55 3.76 10.29
CA TYR A 149 -0.89 4.84 9.55
C TYR A 149 -0.67 4.44 8.10
N ALA A 150 -1.14 5.26 7.16
CA ALA A 150 -0.95 5.00 5.74
C ALA A 150 0.52 5.24 5.32
N VAL A 151 1.07 4.25 4.62
CA VAL A 151 2.39 4.30 3.98
C VAL A 151 2.21 3.92 2.52
N ASP A 152 2.83 4.72 1.66
CA ASP A 152 2.94 4.45 0.24
C ASP A 152 4.30 3.85 -0.06
N ALA A 153 4.33 2.88 -0.97
CA ALA A 153 5.56 2.34 -1.52
C ALA A 153 5.51 2.25 -3.05
N THR A 154 6.68 2.40 -3.66
CA THR A 154 6.90 2.18 -5.09
C THR A 154 8.08 1.24 -5.27
N VAL A 155 7.93 0.25 -6.17
CA VAL A 155 9.04 -0.61 -6.58
C VAL A 155 9.65 -0.02 -7.84
N GLU A 156 10.89 0.43 -7.74
CA GLU A 156 11.73 0.82 -8.87
C GLU A 156 12.56 -0.39 -9.28
N TYR A 157 12.61 -0.71 -10.56
CA TYR A 157 13.28 -1.93 -11.06
C TYR A 157 13.74 -1.77 -12.50
N GLU A 158 14.56 -2.71 -12.96
CA GLU A 158 14.95 -2.86 -14.37
C GLU A 158 14.16 -4.00 -15.01
N THR A 159 13.58 -3.70 -16.20
CA THR A 159 12.85 -4.65 -17.02
C THR A 159 13.80 -5.65 -17.70
N VAL A 160 13.25 -6.68 -18.33
CA VAL A 160 14.01 -7.68 -19.11
C VAL A 160 14.84 -7.06 -20.25
N ASP A 161 14.39 -5.93 -20.78
CA ASP A 161 15.09 -5.17 -21.84
C ASP A 161 16.16 -4.22 -21.29
N GLY A 162 16.38 -4.20 -19.97
CA GLY A 162 17.35 -3.32 -19.30
C GLY A 162 16.86 -1.88 -19.11
N ALA A 163 15.58 -1.60 -19.31
CA ALA A 163 15.00 -0.27 -19.09
C ALA A 163 14.59 -0.09 -17.63
N SER A 164 14.82 1.09 -17.07
CA SER A 164 14.30 1.43 -15.73
C SER A 164 12.79 1.65 -15.78
N ALA A 165 12.08 1.07 -14.82
CA ALA A 165 10.64 1.17 -14.65
C ALA A 165 10.27 1.36 -13.18
N ALA A 166 9.05 1.85 -12.95
CA ALA A 166 8.47 1.98 -11.61
C ALA A 166 7.09 1.34 -11.58
N SER A 167 6.75 0.73 -10.45
CA SER A 167 5.40 0.22 -10.22
C SER A 167 4.40 1.36 -10.04
N ARG A 168 3.10 1.01 -10.08
CA ARG A 168 2.08 1.86 -9.43
C ARG A 168 2.37 1.98 -7.93
N THR A 169 1.83 3.03 -7.31
CA THR A 169 1.88 3.18 -5.86
C THR A 169 1.14 2.04 -5.17
N LEU A 170 1.78 1.46 -4.16
CA LEU A 170 1.23 0.45 -3.26
C LEU A 170 0.97 1.12 -1.92
N SER A 171 -0.30 1.26 -1.53
CA SER A 171 -0.68 1.84 -0.25
C SER A 171 -1.04 0.74 0.74
N PHE A 172 -0.52 0.83 1.95
CA PHE A 172 -0.80 -0.11 3.04
C PHE A 172 -0.78 0.59 4.40
N GLY A 173 -1.34 -0.08 5.40
CA GLY A 173 -1.40 0.42 6.76
C GLY A 173 -0.30 -0.16 7.64
N VAL A 174 0.24 0.69 8.52
CA VAL A 174 1.18 0.30 9.58
C VAL A 174 0.50 0.57 10.91
N THR A 175 0.27 -0.49 11.69
CA THR A 175 -0.34 -0.37 13.02
C THR A 175 0.76 -0.40 14.09
N PRO A 176 0.84 0.59 15.00
CA PRO A 176 1.80 0.59 16.09
C PRO A 176 1.68 -0.65 16.96
N SER A 177 2.82 -1.18 17.38
CA SER A 177 2.84 -2.25 18.38
C SER A 177 2.38 -1.72 19.74
N PRO A 178 1.71 -2.54 20.58
CA PRO A 178 1.31 -2.12 21.91
C PRO A 178 2.54 -1.70 22.73
N SER A 179 2.45 -0.54 23.40
CA SER A 179 3.56 -0.05 24.21
C SER A 179 3.83 -1.02 25.36
N ARG A 180 5.06 -1.52 25.45
CA ARG A 180 5.51 -2.26 26.64
C ARG A 180 5.70 -1.24 27.75
N ARG A 181 4.71 -1.13 28.62
CA ARG A 181 4.83 -0.33 29.84
C ARG A 181 5.97 -0.93 30.67
N SER A 182 7.15 -0.30 30.64
CA SER A 182 8.27 -0.74 31.47
C SER A 182 7.87 -0.50 32.92
N THR A 183 7.53 -1.56 33.65
CA THR A 183 7.45 -1.47 35.11
C THR A 183 8.87 -1.32 35.62
N SER A 184 9.32 -0.07 35.75
CA SER A 184 10.48 0.28 36.56
C SER A 184 10.17 -0.17 37.98
N ARG A 185 10.59 -1.38 38.34
CA ARG A 185 10.55 -1.88 39.70
C ARG A 185 11.58 -1.07 40.48
N ALA A 186 11.12 0.02 41.10
CA ALA A 186 11.92 0.82 42.01
C ALA A 186 12.45 -0.09 43.13
N SER A 187 13.73 -0.45 43.06
CA SER A 187 14.42 -1.10 44.16
C SER A 187 14.59 -0.06 45.26
N ARG A 188 13.72 -0.09 46.26
CA ARG A 188 13.91 0.67 47.51
C ARG A 188 15.09 0.04 48.25
N ALA A 189 16.29 0.57 48.01
CA ALA A 189 17.41 0.36 48.91
C ALA A 189 17.06 1.00 50.26
N ARG A 190 16.80 0.16 51.27
CA ARG A 190 16.71 0.59 52.66
C ARG A 190 18.13 0.95 53.13
N CYS A 191 18.45 2.24 53.18
CA CYS A 191 19.57 2.71 53.99
C CYS A 191 19.18 2.55 55.47
N ALA A 192 19.73 1.53 56.12
CA ALA A 192 19.67 1.39 57.57
C ALA A 192 20.70 2.36 58.20
N SER A 193 20.20 3.23 59.05
CA SER A 193 20.92 4.15 59.91
C SER A 193 21.73 3.42 60.99
N ALA A 194 22.98 3.83 61.20
CA ALA A 194 23.68 3.61 62.46
C ALA A 194 24.44 4.89 62.86
N ARG A 195 23.82 5.70 63.72
CA ARG A 195 24.48 6.68 64.58
C ARG A 195 24.22 6.27 66.03
N ARG A 196 25.28 6.05 66.82
CA ARG A 196 25.52 6.61 68.17
C ARG A 196 26.61 5.83 68.90
N GLY A 197 27.49 6.58 69.57
CA GLY A 197 28.53 6.09 70.47
C GLY A 197 29.50 7.20 70.88
N SER A 198 29.01 8.18 71.64
CA SER A 198 29.77 9.28 72.26
C SER A 198 30.31 8.87 73.63
N SER A 199 31.56 9.22 73.95
CA SER A 199 31.99 9.59 75.32
C SER A 199 33.39 10.21 75.35
N PRO A 200 33.60 11.34 76.06
CA PRO A 200 34.90 11.68 76.63
C PRO A 200 34.81 11.97 78.15
N ALA A 201 35.85 11.59 78.91
CA ALA A 201 36.24 12.11 80.24
C ALA A 201 37.46 11.32 80.77
N PRO A 202 38.18 11.80 81.81
CA PRO A 202 38.01 13.04 82.59
C PRO A 202 39.07 14.12 82.33
#